data_AF-A0A950X1E2-F1
#
_entry.id   AF-A0A950X1E2-F1
#
_cell.length_a   1.000
_cell.length_b   1.000
_cell.length_c   1.000
_cell.angle_alpha   90.00
_cell.angle_beta   90.00
_cell.angle_gamma   90.00
#
_symmetry.space_group_name_H-M   'P 1'
#
loop_
_entity.id
_entity.type
_entity.pdbx_description
1 polymer ?
#
loop_
_entity_poly.entity_id
_entity_poly.type
_entity_poly.pdbx_seq_one_letter_code
_entity_poly.pdbx_strand_id
1 'polypeptide(L)'
;MSENITGARNPPRVSSGCRGGCLLGLLIVAVIIGAIAWGAISTYGGAYQMTSPAARIFEPLAPDKSSTVENQIQAAQQALTKSGPAEIRLSPEELNAWFFADPKTHELARHLRFGTEADWLVANVSVPLTFMGQLPFAPSFHDRFFNGRLAVRLSADHGQLKVENFDLEGNGRRLPWLFTSQNYKETMTQAVNKGLKNRLGAERSSLADEIRSIRIANNEIVLQFGKNDK
;
A
#
# COMPACT_ATOMS: atom_id res chain seq x y z
N MET A 1 -18.20 45.38 -40.22
CA MET A 1 -16.80 45.13 -39.83
C MET A 1 -16.84 44.59 -38.42
N SER A 2 -17.06 43.29 -38.22
CA SER A 2 -16.11 42.16 -38.22
C SER A 2 -14.99 42.29 -37.19
N GLU A 3 -15.12 41.51 -36.12
CA GLU A 3 -14.11 40.81 -35.30
C GLU A 3 -14.91 39.91 -34.32
N ASN A 4 -15.18 38.63 -34.56
CA ASN A 4 -14.38 37.40 -34.72
C ASN A 4 -13.80 36.82 -33.40
N ILE A 5 -14.55 35.85 -32.85
CA ILE A 5 -14.16 34.60 -32.16
C ILE A 5 -13.06 34.64 -31.07
N THR A 6 -13.45 34.31 -29.84
CA THR A 6 -12.72 33.30 -29.05
C THR A 6 -13.64 32.62 -28.04
N GLY A 7 -14.22 31.49 -28.46
CA GLY A 7 -14.85 30.55 -27.54
C GLY A 7 -13.78 29.89 -26.69
N ALA A 8 -13.73 30.24 -25.40
CA ALA A 8 -12.93 29.55 -24.41
C ALA A 8 -13.47 28.12 -24.23
N ARG A 9 -12.89 27.15 -24.95
CA ARG A 9 -13.06 25.74 -24.61
C ARG A 9 -12.37 25.53 -23.27
N ASN A 10 -13.17 25.37 -22.22
CA ASN A 10 -12.69 24.83 -20.95
C ASN A 10 -11.93 23.52 -21.26
N PRO A 11 -10.69 23.34 -20.79
CA PRO A 11 -9.99 22.07 -20.98
C PRO A 11 -10.82 20.94 -20.33
N PRO A 12 -10.89 19.75 -20.96
CA PRO A 12 -11.61 18.64 -20.37
C PRO A 12 -11.02 18.36 -18.99
N ARG A 13 -11.87 18.41 -17.96
CA ARG A 13 -11.51 17.97 -16.61
C ARG A 13 -11.14 16.50 -16.70
N VAL A 14 -9.85 16.20 -16.74
CA VAL A 14 -9.33 14.85 -16.58
C VAL A 14 -9.79 14.40 -15.21
N SER A 15 -10.79 13.52 -15.16
CA SER A 15 -11.21 12.87 -13.92
C SER A 15 -10.03 12.04 -13.43
N SER A 16 -9.24 12.64 -12.54
CA SER A 16 -8.11 12.02 -11.88
C SER A 16 -8.63 10.94 -10.91
N GLY A 17 -8.97 9.77 -11.46
CA GLY A 17 -9.21 8.56 -10.68
C GLY A 17 -8.06 8.37 -9.71
N CYS A 18 -8.40 8.22 -8.44
CA CYS A 18 -7.45 8.08 -7.36
C CYS A 18 -6.92 6.65 -7.38
N ARG A 19 -6.15 6.28 -8.41
CA ARG A 19 -5.60 4.93 -8.67
C ARG A 19 -4.86 4.40 -7.43
N GLY A 20 -5.56 3.77 -6.47
CA GLY A 20 -5.07 2.91 -5.37
C GLY A 20 -4.03 3.45 -4.37
N GLY A 21 -3.23 4.46 -4.74
CA GLY A 21 -1.97 4.80 -4.10
C GLY A 21 -2.07 5.77 -2.94
N CYS A 22 -2.98 6.74 -3.03
CA CYS A 22 -3.24 7.66 -1.91
C CYS A 22 -3.75 6.92 -0.66
N LEU A 23 -4.45 5.80 -0.83
CA LEU A 23 -5.11 5.13 0.28
C LEU A 23 -4.16 4.16 1.01
N LEU A 24 -3.30 3.45 0.28
CA LEU A 24 -2.25 2.65 0.88
C LEU A 24 -1.25 3.53 1.66
N GLY A 25 -0.95 4.72 1.13
CA GLY A 25 -0.20 5.75 1.85
C GLY A 25 -0.87 6.16 3.17
N LEU A 26 -2.19 6.44 3.15
CA LEU A 26 -2.94 6.77 4.37
C LEU A 26 -2.96 5.62 5.40
N LEU A 27 -3.10 4.38 4.94
CA LEU A 27 -3.12 3.20 5.81
C LEU A 27 -1.75 2.98 6.46
N ILE A 28 -0.68 3.12 5.68
CA ILE A 28 0.70 3.07 6.19
C ILE A 28 0.94 4.19 7.21
N VAL A 29 0.52 5.42 6.92
CA VAL A 29 0.63 6.55 7.85
C VAL A 29 -0.15 6.29 9.14
N ALA A 30 -1.38 5.78 9.05
CA ALA A 30 -2.18 5.45 10.24
C ALA A 30 -1.53 4.34 11.09
N VAL A 31 -0.93 3.34 10.45
CA VAL A 31 -0.18 2.26 11.13
C VAL A 31 1.07 2.81 11.82
N ILE A 32 1.82 3.69 11.16
CA ILE A 32 3.00 4.37 11.74
C ILE A 32 2.60 5.20 12.96
N ILE A 33 1.55 6.04 12.82
CA ILE A 33 1.06 6.88 13.92
C ILE A 33 0.57 6.01 15.09
N GLY A 34 -0.16 4.93 14.82
CA GLY A 34 -0.63 4.00 15.84
C GLY A 34 0.51 3.30 16.57
N ALA A 35 1.53 2.81 15.83
CA ALA A 35 2.70 2.16 16.41
C ALA A 35 3.51 3.12 17.31
N ILE A 36 3.67 4.37 16.88
CA ILE A 36 4.42 5.40 17.61
C ILE A 36 3.65 5.92 18.81
N ALA A 37 2.38 6.27 18.66
CA ALA A 37 1.54 6.80 19.74
C ALA A 37 1.44 5.80 20.90
N TRP A 38 1.34 4.50 20.58
CA TRP A 38 1.34 3.48 21.62
C TRP A 38 2.74 3.18 22.16
N GLY A 39 3.79 3.18 21.33
CA GLY A 39 5.17 3.11 21.82
C GLY A 39 5.45 4.20 22.86
N ALA A 40 4.91 5.40 22.66
CA ALA A 40 5.00 6.50 23.62
C ALA A 40 4.20 6.24 24.91
N ILE A 41 3.03 5.60 24.82
CA ILE A 41 2.17 5.24 25.98
C ILE A 41 2.72 4.02 26.76
N SER A 42 3.33 3.05 26.07
CA SER A 42 3.78 1.77 26.64
C SER A 42 5.14 1.86 27.35
N THR A 43 5.96 2.87 27.06
CA THR A 43 7.12 3.41 27.81
C THR A 43 8.01 4.18 26.82
N TYR A 44 8.50 5.36 27.18
CA TYR A 44 9.40 6.17 26.34
C TYR A 44 10.60 5.37 25.77
N GLY A 45 11.12 4.40 26.54
CA GLY A 45 12.18 3.48 26.10
C GLY A 45 11.75 2.49 25.00
N GLY A 46 10.49 2.04 25.00
CA GLY A 46 9.94 1.15 23.98
C GLY A 46 9.82 1.85 22.62
N ALA A 47 9.31 3.10 22.60
CA ALA A 47 9.30 3.92 21.39
C ALA A 47 10.70 4.15 20.84
N TYR A 48 11.67 4.48 21.70
CA TYR A 48 13.04 4.76 21.25
C TYR A 48 13.70 3.54 20.60
N GLN A 49 13.46 2.34 21.12
CA GLN A 49 13.98 1.09 20.55
C GLN A 49 13.39 0.75 19.17
N MET A 50 12.19 1.24 18.86
CA MET A 50 11.52 1.07 17.56
C MET A 50 11.96 2.10 16.50
N THR A 51 12.89 2.98 16.85
CA THR A 51 13.39 4.04 15.97
C THR A 51 14.90 3.91 15.80
N SER A 52 15.41 4.42 14.68
CA SER A 52 16.82 4.36 14.30
C SER A 52 17.37 5.78 14.15
N PRO A 53 18.66 6.02 14.46
CA PRO A 53 19.32 7.30 14.12
C PRO A 53 19.51 7.48 12.60
N ALA A 54 19.42 6.40 11.81
CA ALA A 54 19.60 6.43 10.36
C ALA A 54 18.37 5.90 9.62
N ALA A 55 18.09 6.55 8.48
CA ALA A 55 17.09 6.09 7.51
C ALA A 55 17.47 4.73 6.94
N ARG A 56 16.45 3.93 6.58
CA ARG A 56 16.68 2.77 5.72
C ARG A 56 16.99 3.24 4.30
N ILE A 57 18.01 2.64 3.69
CA ILE A 57 18.34 2.85 2.28
C ILE A 57 17.46 1.91 1.46
N PHE A 58 16.79 2.47 0.45
CA PHE A 58 16.01 1.71 -0.52
C PHE A 58 16.73 1.70 -1.85
N GLU A 59 16.67 0.56 -2.55
CA GLU A 59 17.20 0.47 -3.91
C GLU A 59 16.44 1.41 -4.86
N PRO A 60 17.13 1.96 -5.89
CA PRO A 60 16.48 2.74 -6.94
C PRO A 60 15.36 1.94 -7.62
N LEU A 61 14.30 2.63 -8.03
CA LEU A 61 13.24 2.01 -8.80
C LEU A 61 13.74 1.63 -10.20
N ALA A 62 13.34 0.46 -10.69
CA ALA A 62 13.53 0.07 -12.08
C ALA A 62 12.63 0.93 -12.98
N PRO A 63 13.18 1.87 -13.78
CA PRO A 63 12.39 2.92 -14.44
C PRO A 63 11.58 2.42 -15.65
N ASP A 64 11.77 1.19 -16.11
CA ASP A 64 11.16 0.62 -17.33
C ASP A 64 10.02 -0.37 -17.07
N LYS A 65 9.82 -0.80 -15.82
CA LYS A 65 8.88 -1.88 -15.48
C LYS A 65 7.41 -1.46 -15.38
N SER A 66 7.10 -0.16 -15.23
CA SER A 66 5.72 0.31 -15.08
C SER A 66 4.85 0.04 -16.32
N SER A 67 5.42 0.24 -17.52
CA SER A 67 4.74 -0.04 -18.80
C SER A 67 4.41 -1.53 -18.99
N THR A 68 5.24 -2.41 -18.45
CA THR A 68 5.01 -3.87 -18.48
C THR A 68 3.78 -4.23 -17.67
N VAL A 69 3.63 -3.66 -16.47
CA VAL A 69 2.44 -3.87 -15.62
C VAL A 69 1.18 -3.33 -16.29
N GLU A 70 1.23 -2.14 -16.91
CA GLU A 70 0.09 -1.59 -17.62
C GLU A 70 -0.35 -2.49 -18.79
N ASN A 71 0.59 -3.05 -19.55
CA ASN A 71 0.30 -3.99 -20.62
C ASN A 71 -0.34 -5.29 -20.09
N GLN A 72 0.18 -5.84 -18.98
CA GLN A 72 -0.41 -7.02 -18.34
C GLN A 72 -1.85 -6.76 -17.87
N ILE A 73 -2.09 -5.59 -17.25
CA ILE A 73 -3.43 -5.16 -16.82
C ILE A 73 -4.38 -5.04 -18.01
N GLN A 74 -3.96 -4.39 -19.09
CA GLN A 74 -4.78 -4.26 -20.31
C GLN A 74 -5.09 -5.61 -20.95
N ALA A 75 -4.09 -6.50 -21.04
CA ALA A 75 -4.28 -7.86 -21.56
C ALA A 75 -5.30 -8.65 -20.72
N ALA A 76 -5.24 -8.53 -19.39
CA ALA A 76 -6.20 -9.16 -18.49
C ALA A 76 -7.62 -8.60 -18.67
N GLN A 77 -7.79 -7.28 -18.81
CA GLN A 77 -9.09 -6.66 -19.08
C GLN A 77 -9.69 -7.16 -20.40
N GLN A 78 -8.87 -7.29 -21.45
CA GLN A 78 -9.32 -7.80 -22.74
C GLN A 78 -9.73 -9.27 -22.66
N ALA A 79 -8.97 -10.10 -21.94
CA ALA A 79 -9.30 -11.51 -21.71
C ALA A 79 -10.63 -11.66 -20.95
N LEU A 80 -10.85 -10.87 -19.90
CA LEU A 80 -12.10 -10.85 -19.15
C LEU A 80 -13.30 -10.38 -19.99
N THR A 81 -13.10 -9.39 -20.88
CA THR A 81 -14.15 -8.93 -21.80
C THR A 81 -14.59 -10.07 -22.73
N LYS A 82 -13.66 -10.92 -23.15
CA LYS A 82 -13.91 -12.14 -23.95
C LYS A 82 -14.38 -13.33 -23.10
N SER A 83 -14.72 -13.11 -21.82
CA SER A 83 -15.14 -14.13 -20.85
C SER A 83 -14.11 -15.23 -20.60
N GLY A 84 -12.82 -14.97 -20.85
CA GLY A 84 -11.73 -15.86 -20.49
C GLY A 84 -11.18 -15.57 -19.09
N PRO A 85 -10.65 -16.58 -18.38
CA PRO A 85 -9.85 -16.32 -17.18
C PRO A 85 -8.59 -15.53 -17.58
N ALA A 86 -8.12 -14.67 -16.67
CA ALA A 86 -6.87 -13.94 -16.84
C ALA A 86 -5.96 -14.13 -15.63
N GLU A 87 -4.66 -14.14 -15.85
CA GLU A 87 -3.66 -14.18 -14.78
C GLU A 87 -2.64 -13.07 -15.03
N ILE A 88 -2.30 -12.34 -13.97
CA ILE A 88 -1.22 -11.35 -13.96
C ILE A 88 -0.20 -11.81 -12.92
N ARG A 89 1.09 -11.66 -13.24
CA ARG A 89 2.19 -11.92 -12.31
C ARG A 89 3.01 -10.65 -12.18
N LEU A 90 3.15 -10.17 -10.96
CA LEU A 90 3.88 -8.95 -10.65
C LEU A 90 5.04 -9.29 -9.72
N SER A 91 6.26 -9.08 -10.20
CA SER A 91 7.42 -9.02 -9.32
C SER A 91 7.34 -7.80 -8.40
N PRO A 92 8.07 -7.78 -7.27
CA PRO A 92 8.13 -6.61 -6.40
C PRO A 92 8.65 -5.36 -7.14
N GLU A 93 9.62 -5.52 -8.03
CA GLU A 93 10.16 -4.42 -8.84
C GLU A 93 9.10 -3.80 -9.73
N GLU A 94 8.31 -4.63 -10.41
CA GLU A 94 7.18 -4.22 -11.23
C GLU A 94 6.08 -3.53 -10.39
N LEU A 95 5.73 -4.09 -9.24
CA LEU A 95 4.77 -3.47 -8.32
C LEU A 95 5.26 -2.09 -7.87
N ASN A 96 6.52 -1.96 -7.46
CA ASN A 96 7.09 -0.69 -7.03
C ASN A 96 7.11 0.31 -8.19
N ALA A 97 7.59 -0.10 -9.37
CA ALA A 97 7.65 0.76 -10.55
C ALA A 97 6.27 1.26 -10.96
N TRP A 98 5.26 0.37 -10.98
CA TRP A 98 3.88 0.74 -11.29
C TRP A 98 3.26 1.63 -10.22
N PHE A 99 3.42 1.28 -8.94
CA PHE A 99 2.81 2.02 -7.83
C PHE A 99 3.39 3.42 -7.70
N PHE A 100 4.70 3.60 -7.89
CA PHE A 100 5.38 4.90 -7.75
C PHE A 100 5.50 5.69 -9.06
N ALA A 101 5.00 5.16 -10.18
CA ALA A 101 4.85 5.90 -11.43
C ALA A 101 3.74 6.98 -11.34
N ASP A 102 2.77 6.82 -10.43
CA ASP A 102 1.75 7.85 -10.19
C ASP A 102 2.40 9.06 -9.47
N PRO A 103 2.24 10.30 -9.99
CA PRO A 103 2.76 11.51 -9.34
C PRO A 103 2.33 11.66 -7.87
N LYS A 104 1.18 11.12 -7.47
CA LYS A 104 0.65 11.20 -6.11
C LYS A 104 1.39 10.31 -5.12
N THR A 105 2.02 9.25 -5.59
CA THR A 105 2.75 8.27 -4.77
C THR A 105 4.25 8.32 -5.01
N HIS A 106 4.73 8.97 -6.07
CA HIS A 106 6.15 9.09 -6.39
C HIS A 106 7.00 9.51 -5.19
N GLU A 107 6.53 10.49 -4.41
CA GLU A 107 7.19 10.96 -3.19
C GLU A 107 7.35 9.87 -2.11
N LEU A 108 6.40 8.94 -2.03
CA LEU A 108 6.46 7.81 -1.10
C LEU A 108 7.58 6.84 -1.46
N ALA A 109 8.10 6.87 -2.70
CA ALA A 109 9.19 6.00 -3.12
C ALA A 109 10.48 6.22 -2.29
N ARG A 110 10.62 7.35 -1.59
CA ARG A 110 11.75 7.60 -0.69
C ARG A 110 11.57 6.95 0.69
N HIS A 111 10.35 6.56 1.01
CA HIS A 111 9.96 6.11 2.35
C HIS A 111 9.34 4.72 2.38
N LEU A 112 9.00 4.15 1.22
CA LEU A 112 8.26 2.91 1.11
C LEU A 112 8.82 2.04 -0.02
N ARG A 113 8.98 0.74 0.26
CA ARG A 113 9.23 -0.30 -0.74
C ARG A 113 8.39 -1.53 -0.48
N PHE A 114 7.79 -2.05 -1.53
CA PHE A 114 7.15 -3.36 -1.53
C PHE A 114 8.18 -4.46 -1.81
N GLY A 115 7.95 -5.61 -1.21
CA GLY A 115 8.74 -6.83 -1.33
C GLY A 115 7.82 -8.02 -1.14
N THR A 116 8.36 -9.21 -1.35
CA THR A 116 7.68 -10.48 -1.08
C THR A 116 8.61 -11.34 -0.22
N GLU A 117 8.04 -12.10 0.71
CA GLU A 117 8.78 -13.05 1.51
C GLU A 117 7.91 -14.28 1.76
N ALA A 118 8.32 -15.43 1.22
CA ALA A 118 7.50 -16.64 1.16
C ALA A 118 6.10 -16.33 0.58
N ASP A 119 5.06 -16.38 1.39
CA ASP A 119 3.66 -16.10 1.04
C ASP A 119 3.15 -14.74 1.53
N TRP A 120 4.05 -13.82 1.92
CA TRP A 120 3.73 -12.50 2.48
C TRP A 120 4.09 -11.36 1.54
N LEU A 121 3.18 -10.39 1.43
CA LEU A 121 3.47 -9.09 0.84
C LEU A 121 4.10 -8.22 1.93
N VAL A 122 5.30 -7.73 1.69
CA VAL A 122 6.06 -6.95 2.65
C VAL A 122 6.12 -5.50 2.20
N ALA A 123 5.80 -4.57 3.08
CA ALA A 123 5.97 -3.14 2.93
C ALA A 123 7.02 -2.65 3.94
N ASN A 124 8.19 -2.28 3.45
CA ASN A 124 9.26 -1.69 4.23
C ASN A 124 9.14 -0.18 4.22
N VAL A 125 9.15 0.42 5.40
CA VAL A 125 8.92 1.85 5.60
C VAL A 125 10.10 2.48 6.31
N SER A 126 10.49 3.70 5.90
CA SER A 126 11.46 4.53 6.61
C SER A 126 11.03 5.98 6.56
N VAL A 127 10.49 6.48 7.68
CA VAL A 127 9.93 7.84 7.79
C VAL A 127 10.69 8.64 8.85
N PRO A 128 11.14 9.87 8.55
CA PRO A 128 11.73 10.75 9.54
C PRO A 128 10.69 11.18 10.58
N LEU A 129 11.11 11.25 11.84
CA LEU A 129 10.26 11.63 12.97
C LEU A 129 10.42 13.11 13.35
N THR A 130 10.84 13.93 12.39
CA THR A 130 11.01 15.38 12.55
C THR A 130 9.74 16.07 13.06
N PHE A 131 8.56 15.60 12.64
CA PHE A 131 7.28 16.11 13.12
C PHE A 131 7.08 15.95 14.64
N MET A 132 7.70 14.94 15.27
CA MET A 132 7.62 14.74 16.71
C MET A 132 8.49 15.70 17.51
N GLY A 133 9.52 16.28 16.89
CA GLY A 133 10.32 17.32 17.54
C GLY A 133 9.53 18.58 17.90
N GLN A 134 8.36 18.78 17.28
CA GLN A 134 7.44 19.88 17.60
C GLN A 134 6.60 19.61 18.85
N LEU A 135 6.59 18.36 19.35
CA LEU A 135 5.85 17.98 20.54
C LEU A 135 6.70 18.26 21.79
N PRO A 136 6.17 19.00 22.79
CA PRO A 136 6.94 19.43 23.96
C PRO A 136 7.44 18.26 24.83
N PHE A 137 6.86 17.07 24.66
CA PHE A 137 7.19 15.86 25.44
C PHE A 137 8.08 14.85 24.71
N ALA A 138 8.50 15.12 23.45
CA ALA A 138 9.27 14.16 22.66
C ALA A 138 10.39 14.77 21.77
N PRO A 139 11.15 15.79 22.22
CA PRO A 139 12.14 16.46 21.38
C PRO A 139 13.26 15.53 20.89
N SER A 140 13.60 14.47 21.64
CA SER A 140 14.70 13.55 21.28
C SER A 140 14.40 12.62 20.10
N PHE A 141 13.19 12.67 19.52
CA PHE A 141 12.83 11.90 18.33
C PHE A 141 13.02 12.67 17.03
N HIS A 142 13.28 13.98 17.07
CA HIS A 142 13.39 14.84 15.89
C HIS A 142 14.34 14.29 14.82
N ASP A 143 15.52 13.83 15.24
CA ASP A 143 16.58 13.35 14.33
C ASP A 143 16.56 11.82 14.13
N ARG A 144 15.43 11.18 14.40
CA ARG A 144 15.29 9.71 14.30
C ARG A 144 14.34 9.32 13.18
N PHE A 145 14.46 8.08 12.76
CA PHE A 145 13.64 7.46 11.73
C PHE A 145 12.85 6.31 12.32
N PHE A 146 11.59 6.20 11.92
CA PHE A 146 10.81 4.98 12.12
C PHE A 146 11.07 4.05 10.93
N ASN A 147 11.80 2.97 11.18
CA ASN A 147 12.09 1.93 10.20
C ASN A 147 11.11 0.76 10.40
N GLY A 148 9.95 0.86 9.76
CA GLY A 148 8.89 -0.12 9.86
C GLY A 148 9.03 -1.26 8.85
N ARG A 149 8.50 -2.43 9.20
CA ARG A 149 8.24 -3.53 8.25
C ARG A 149 6.84 -4.07 8.53
N LEU A 150 5.95 -3.96 7.56
CA LEU A 150 4.60 -4.52 7.57
C LEU A 150 4.58 -5.71 6.63
N ALA A 151 4.32 -6.92 7.12
CA ALA A 151 4.05 -8.08 6.29
C ALA A 151 2.56 -8.39 6.35
N VAL A 152 1.91 -8.58 5.19
CA VAL A 152 0.50 -8.96 5.11
C VAL A 152 0.32 -10.20 4.25
N ARG A 153 -0.54 -11.11 4.70
CA ARG A 153 -1.04 -12.22 3.92
C ARG A 153 -2.40 -11.85 3.35
N LEU A 154 -2.47 -11.74 2.04
CA LEU A 154 -3.68 -11.36 1.32
C LEU A 154 -4.41 -12.62 0.84
N SER A 155 -5.74 -12.58 0.91
CA SER A 155 -6.60 -13.51 0.20
C SER A 155 -7.69 -12.76 -0.54
N ALA A 156 -8.22 -13.39 -1.59
CA ALA A 156 -9.36 -12.86 -2.32
C ALA A 156 -10.42 -13.94 -2.36
N ASP A 157 -11.66 -13.52 -2.07
CA ASP A 157 -12.80 -14.40 -1.95
C ASP A 157 -14.00 -13.71 -2.58
N HIS A 158 -14.45 -14.22 -3.74
CA HIS A 158 -15.55 -13.67 -4.53
C HIS A 158 -15.42 -12.16 -4.83
N GLY A 159 -14.27 -11.73 -5.37
CA GLY A 159 -14.01 -10.31 -5.66
C GLY A 159 -13.73 -9.43 -4.44
N GLN A 160 -13.71 -10.00 -3.23
CA GLN A 160 -13.35 -9.27 -2.00
C GLN A 160 -11.94 -9.59 -1.58
N LEU A 161 -11.05 -8.60 -1.71
CA LEU A 161 -9.72 -8.65 -1.12
C LEU A 161 -9.82 -8.53 0.41
N LYS A 162 -9.15 -9.46 1.11
CA LYS A 162 -9.09 -9.54 2.57
C LYS A 162 -7.64 -9.74 3.00
N VAL A 163 -7.31 -9.22 4.17
CA VAL A 163 -6.09 -9.53 4.92
C VAL A 163 -6.42 -10.68 5.86
N GLU A 164 -5.74 -11.80 5.70
CA GLU A 164 -5.88 -12.97 6.59
C GLU A 164 -5.03 -12.80 7.84
N ASN A 165 -3.84 -12.25 7.65
CA ASN A 165 -2.85 -12.12 8.70
C ASN A 165 -1.95 -10.93 8.41
N PHE A 166 -1.42 -10.32 9.45
CA PHE A 166 -0.42 -9.27 9.34
C PHE A 166 0.61 -9.38 10.47
N ASP A 167 1.83 -8.96 10.17
CA ASP A 167 2.94 -8.80 11.11
C ASP A 167 3.50 -7.38 10.95
N LEU A 168 3.87 -6.75 12.06
CA LEU A 168 4.42 -5.41 12.07
C LEU A 168 5.63 -5.35 12.99
N GLU A 169 6.71 -4.83 12.44
CA GLU A 169 7.98 -4.62 13.14
C GLU A 169 8.38 -3.16 13.07
N GLY A 170 8.94 -2.65 14.16
CA GLY A 170 9.63 -1.37 14.24
C GLY A 170 11.10 -1.60 14.55
N ASN A 171 11.99 -1.16 13.66
CA ASN A 171 13.44 -1.30 13.79
C ASN A 171 13.91 -2.75 14.03
N GLY A 172 13.30 -3.71 13.31
CA GLY A 172 13.59 -5.14 13.42
C GLY A 172 13.06 -5.80 14.70
N ARG A 173 12.22 -5.09 15.47
CA ARG A 173 11.55 -5.63 16.66
C ARG A 173 10.06 -5.72 16.39
N ARG A 174 9.50 -6.93 16.56
CA ARG A 174 8.06 -7.15 16.55
C ARG A 174 7.38 -6.29 17.60
N LEU A 175 6.24 -5.69 17.24
CA LEU A 175 5.44 -4.93 18.19
C LEU A 175 4.79 -5.88 19.19
N PRO A 176 5.16 -5.87 20.48
CA PRO A 176 4.74 -6.90 21.43
C PRO A 176 3.21 -7.03 21.53
N TRP A 177 2.48 -5.93 21.40
CA TRP A 177 1.02 -5.87 21.57
C TRP A 177 0.23 -6.57 20.45
N LEU A 178 0.81 -6.75 19.27
CA LEU A 178 0.19 -7.56 18.21
C LEU A 178 0.19 -9.06 18.54
N PHE A 179 0.99 -9.47 19.52
CA PHE A 179 1.19 -10.85 19.92
C PHE A 179 0.75 -11.13 21.37
N THR A 180 0.60 -10.11 22.22
CA THR A 180 0.15 -10.30 23.60
C THR A 180 -1.37 -10.37 23.75
N SER A 181 -2.14 -9.98 22.74
CA SER A 181 -3.61 -9.98 22.80
C SER A 181 -4.22 -10.34 21.44
N GLN A 182 -4.86 -11.50 21.39
CA GLN A 182 -5.54 -12.00 20.20
C GLN A 182 -6.67 -11.05 19.75
N ASN A 183 -7.36 -10.43 20.72
CA ASN A 183 -8.44 -9.49 20.48
C ASN A 183 -7.98 -8.24 19.69
N TYR A 184 -6.76 -7.74 19.95
CA TYR A 184 -6.23 -6.58 19.21
C TYR A 184 -5.87 -6.92 17.77
N LYS A 185 -5.26 -8.09 17.54
CA LYS A 185 -4.94 -8.56 16.19
C LYS A 185 -6.21 -8.73 15.34
N GLU A 186 -7.25 -9.30 15.92
CA GLU A 186 -8.55 -9.44 15.26
C GLU A 186 -9.18 -8.08 14.96
N THR A 187 -9.20 -7.17 15.94
CA THR A 187 -9.75 -5.82 15.77
C THR A 187 -9.05 -5.05 14.65
N MET A 188 -7.71 -5.11 14.61
CA MET A 188 -6.93 -4.45 13.58
C MET A 188 -7.16 -5.09 12.21
N THR A 189 -7.19 -6.41 12.13
CA THR A 189 -7.51 -7.15 10.89
C THR A 189 -8.90 -6.76 10.38
N GLN A 190 -9.90 -6.70 11.27
CA GLN A 190 -11.25 -6.26 10.93
C GLN A 190 -11.31 -4.80 10.49
N ALA A 191 -10.58 -3.90 11.16
CA ALA A 191 -10.50 -2.49 10.79
C ALA A 191 -9.88 -2.32 9.39
N VAL A 192 -8.80 -3.04 9.10
CA VAL A 192 -8.15 -3.06 7.78
C VAL A 192 -9.10 -3.63 6.73
N ASN A 193 -9.73 -4.78 6.99
CA ASN A 193 -10.69 -5.40 6.05
C ASN A 193 -11.92 -4.53 5.80
N LYS A 194 -12.45 -3.87 6.83
CA LYS A 194 -13.54 -2.90 6.69
C LYS A 194 -13.10 -1.69 5.86
N GLY A 195 -11.88 -1.20 6.08
CA GLY A 195 -11.28 -0.13 5.28
C GLY A 195 -11.15 -0.52 3.81
N LEU A 196 -10.60 -1.70 3.52
CA LEU A 196 -10.48 -2.26 2.17
C LEU A 196 -11.85 -2.40 1.51
N LYS A 197 -12.82 -3.02 2.19
CA LYS A 197 -14.18 -3.20 1.68
C LYS A 197 -14.89 -1.88 1.37
N ASN A 198 -14.82 -0.91 2.28
CA ASN A 198 -15.48 0.38 2.10
C ASN A 198 -14.91 1.17 0.92
N ARG A 199 -13.65 0.95 0.56
CA ARG A 199 -12.96 1.71 -0.49
C ARG A 199 -12.98 1.01 -1.83
N LEU A 200 -12.72 -0.30 -1.88
CA LEU A 200 -12.94 -1.11 -3.09
C LEU A 200 -14.42 -1.13 -3.50
N GLY A 201 -15.34 -1.08 -2.52
CA GLY A 201 -16.77 -0.94 -2.80
C GLY A 201 -17.19 0.46 -3.27
N ALA A 202 -16.43 1.51 -2.96
CA ALA A 202 -16.69 2.88 -3.40
C ALA A 202 -16.04 3.20 -4.75
N GLU A 203 -14.86 2.64 -5.00
CA GLU A 203 -14.14 2.70 -6.27
C GLU A 203 -14.41 1.39 -7.02
N ARG A 204 -15.61 1.27 -7.63
CA ARG A 204 -15.98 0.16 -8.52
C ARG A 204 -15.05 0.10 -9.73
N SER A 205 -13.84 -0.40 -9.53
CA SER A 205 -12.97 -0.80 -10.63
C SER A 205 -13.43 -2.19 -11.06
N SER A 206 -13.85 -2.31 -12.32
CA SER A 206 -14.36 -3.56 -12.89
C SER A 206 -13.36 -4.72 -12.81
N LEU A 207 -12.08 -4.46 -12.54
CA LEU A 207 -11.07 -5.50 -12.35
C LEU A 207 -11.04 -6.05 -10.92
N ALA A 208 -11.26 -5.22 -9.90
CA ALA A 208 -11.14 -5.67 -8.50
C ALA A 208 -12.25 -6.68 -8.14
N ASP A 209 -13.47 -6.43 -8.64
CA ASP A 209 -14.61 -7.33 -8.46
C ASP A 209 -14.42 -8.68 -9.17
N GLU A 210 -13.50 -8.73 -10.13
CA GLU A 210 -13.18 -9.91 -10.95
C GLU A 210 -11.99 -10.71 -10.37
N ILE A 211 -11.33 -10.22 -9.32
CA ILE A 211 -10.23 -10.95 -8.66
C ILE A 211 -10.81 -12.19 -7.97
N ARG A 212 -10.48 -13.37 -8.50
CA ARG A 212 -10.84 -14.66 -7.93
C ARG A 212 -9.85 -15.11 -6.87
N SER A 213 -8.56 -14.88 -7.09
CA SER A 213 -7.53 -15.22 -6.13
C SER A 213 -6.36 -14.25 -6.20
N ILE A 214 -5.73 -14.04 -5.05
CA ILE A 214 -4.42 -13.43 -4.92
C ILE A 214 -3.54 -14.40 -4.14
N ARG A 215 -2.34 -14.64 -4.62
CA ARG A 215 -1.34 -15.45 -3.92
C ARG A 215 0.04 -14.92 -4.22
N ILE A 216 0.98 -15.25 -3.34
CA ILE A 216 2.39 -14.99 -3.58
C ILE A 216 3.05 -16.32 -3.86
N ALA A 217 3.71 -16.43 -5.01
CA ALA A 217 4.37 -17.64 -5.47
C ALA A 217 5.64 -17.27 -6.22
N ASN A 218 6.75 -17.95 -5.92
CA ASN A 218 8.06 -17.67 -6.53
C ASN A 218 8.48 -16.19 -6.42
N ASN A 219 8.21 -15.56 -5.28
CA ASN A 219 8.41 -14.13 -5.02
C ASN A 219 7.59 -13.17 -5.91
N GLU A 220 6.62 -13.67 -6.68
CA GLU A 220 5.71 -12.86 -7.48
C GLU A 220 4.32 -12.80 -6.85
N ILE A 221 3.64 -11.68 -7.03
CA ILE A 221 2.22 -11.52 -6.70
C ILE A 221 1.43 -12.00 -7.91
N VAL A 222 0.70 -13.10 -7.74
CA VAL A 222 -0.13 -13.72 -8.76
C VAL A 222 -1.58 -13.34 -8.50
N LEU A 223 -2.17 -12.64 -9.46
CA LEU A 223 -3.57 -12.23 -9.46
C LEU A 223 -4.31 -13.04 -10.52
N GLN A 224 -5.34 -13.78 -10.10
CA GLN A 224 -6.22 -14.48 -11.02
C GLN A 224 -7.56 -13.78 -11.09
N PHE A 225 -8.05 -13.59 -12.31
CA PHE A 225 -9.31 -12.93 -12.59
C PHE A 225 -10.28 -13.88 -13.29
N GLY A 226 -11.57 -13.68 -13.06
CA GLY A 226 -12.63 -14.33 -13.82
C GLY A 226 -14.02 -13.91 -13.36
N LYS A 227 -14.95 -13.84 -14.31
CA LYS A 227 -16.35 -13.45 -14.08
C LYS A 227 -16.97 -14.28 -12.98
N ASN A 228 -17.62 -13.62 -12.02
CA ASN A 228 -18.45 -14.31 -11.05
C ASN A 228 -19.65 -14.90 -11.82
N ASP A 229 -19.74 -16.23 -11.86
CA ASP A 229 -20.93 -16.94 -12.34
C ASP A 229 -22.04 -16.70 -11.30
N LYS A 230 -22.83 -15.63 -11.49
CA LYS A 230 -24.06 -15.37 -10.75
C LYS A 230 -25.27 -15.72 -11.59
#